data_AF-A0A841GY69-F1
#
_entry.id   AF-A0A841GY69-F1
#
_cell.length_a   1.000
_cell.length_b   1.000
_cell.length_c   1.000
_cell.angle_alpha   90.00
_cell.angle_beta   90.00
_cell.angle_gamma   90.00
#
_symmetry.space_group_name_H-M   'P 1'
#
loop_
_entity.id
_entity.type
_entity.pdbx_description
1 polymer ?
#
loop_
_entity_poly.entity_id
_entity_poly.type
_entity_poly.pdbx_seq_one_letter_code
_entity_poly.pdbx_strand_id
1 'polypeptide(L)'
;MYMTLFSIAGVAMIGWLLLILLPTFRVTRWIAERAVFPIFLSIIYLAGIVPLFARLGPGMMRDFGNAEGVLRLLAMPDVALVAWIHILAFDQAVALWIYRDNMRERWLPLPVQSVVLFTTLMFGPVGLLAYLALRGLSRSRRTAHAEPAETTPTVDRISARDGVVTAARLAVSRAMALYRRERVLTALALLGIVLGMGCAAAIVVRGGEFVAPEGHLQKAMTFDIAVGIYLLTLILFLPLARFSARGLMAWRTANVVLVAYAFALENVQIARGLDPRFTRAGAVADQILGGVFFLTAVGLIVLFAVQAWKILRRRMDGADGALLLSLRYAAVATFGAAFASGLWMSTVAGSRVGEGSILPLHAIGFHGLQALPVVAILLTWAGMDGARTRGLVHAAGLAWLAACAGIAWQTVAGRPVLEPSPGMVVAAGALLAWACVAVIAGRAWLRADAAAPARSVLPAT
;
A
#
# COMPACT_ATOMS: atom_id res chain seq x y z
N MET A 1 -24.71 -9.34 -27.72
CA MET A 1 -25.47 -8.35 -26.91
C MET A 1 -24.83 -8.15 -25.53
N TYR A 2 -24.83 -9.13 -24.62
CA TYR A 2 -24.34 -8.96 -23.24
C TYR A 2 -22.86 -8.55 -23.13
N MET A 3 -21.99 -9.08 -24.00
CA MET A 3 -20.59 -8.64 -24.08
C MET A 3 -20.47 -7.16 -24.45
N THR A 4 -21.30 -6.67 -25.37
CA THR A 4 -21.35 -5.26 -25.75
C THR A 4 -21.80 -4.38 -24.58
N LEU A 5 -22.84 -4.82 -23.84
CA LEU A 5 -23.30 -4.12 -22.63
C LEU A 5 -22.20 -4.04 -21.56
N PHE A 6 -21.46 -5.14 -21.37
CA PHE A 6 -20.32 -5.19 -20.46
C PHE A 6 -19.21 -4.22 -20.89
N SER A 7 -18.83 -4.21 -22.17
CA SER A 7 -17.82 -3.27 -22.69
C SER A 7 -18.23 -1.82 -22.49
N ILE A 8 -19.51 -1.48 -22.72
CA ILE A 8 -20.03 -0.13 -22.51
C ILE A 8 -20.06 0.23 -21.01
N ALA A 9 -20.41 -0.71 -20.13
CA ALA A 9 -20.38 -0.51 -18.68
C ALA A 9 -18.98 -0.12 -18.17
N GLY A 10 -17.92 -0.58 -18.84
CA GLY A 10 -16.53 -0.22 -18.54
C GLY A 10 -16.24 1.29 -18.54
N VAL A 11 -17.03 2.09 -19.26
CA VAL A 11 -16.93 3.57 -19.27
C VAL A 11 -17.12 4.16 -17.86
N ALA A 12 -17.84 3.47 -16.98
CA ALA A 12 -18.03 3.89 -15.59
C ALA A 12 -16.72 4.00 -14.78
N MET A 13 -15.63 3.38 -15.26
CA MET A 13 -14.31 3.52 -14.64
C MET A 13 -13.82 4.97 -14.61
N ILE A 14 -14.23 5.80 -15.58
CA ILE A 14 -13.93 7.24 -15.58
C ILE A 14 -14.52 7.90 -14.33
N GLY A 15 -15.75 7.52 -13.94
CA GLY A 15 -16.39 8.00 -12.72
C GLY A 15 -15.61 7.66 -11.46
N TRP A 16 -15.11 6.42 -11.37
CA TRP A 16 -14.27 5.98 -10.27
C TRP A 16 -12.96 6.77 -10.19
N LEU A 17 -12.24 6.91 -11.30
CA LEU A 17 -10.98 7.65 -11.34
C LEU A 17 -11.17 9.11 -10.92
N LEU A 18 -12.23 9.77 -11.37
CA LEU A 18 -12.55 11.13 -10.98
C LEU A 18 -12.86 11.25 -9.48
N LEU A 19 -13.65 10.33 -8.93
CA LEU A 19 -14.01 10.33 -7.50
C LEU A 19 -12.80 10.06 -6.59
N ILE A 20 -11.88 9.19 -7.01
CA ILE A 20 -10.72 8.78 -6.22
C ILE A 20 -9.57 9.79 -6.32
N LEU A 21 -9.20 10.20 -7.54
CA LEU A 21 -8.00 10.99 -7.79
C LEU A 21 -8.26 12.51 -7.73
N LEU A 22 -9.45 12.95 -8.15
CA LEU A 22 -9.79 14.36 -8.29
C LEU A 22 -11.11 14.71 -7.57
N PRO A 23 -11.22 14.44 -6.25
CA PRO A 23 -12.49 14.54 -5.51
C PRO A 23 -13.04 15.97 -5.42
N THR A 24 -12.23 17.01 -5.60
CA THR A 24 -12.66 18.42 -5.49
C THR A 24 -12.89 19.09 -6.85
N PHE A 25 -12.61 18.39 -7.96
CA PHE A 25 -12.74 18.95 -9.29
C PHE A 25 -14.20 19.28 -9.63
N ARG A 26 -14.43 20.37 -10.39
CA ARG A 26 -15.78 20.87 -10.69
C ARG A 26 -16.62 19.83 -11.44
N VAL A 27 -16.01 19.13 -12.40
CA VAL A 27 -16.67 18.06 -13.16
C VAL A 27 -17.00 16.87 -12.26
N THR A 28 -16.07 16.43 -11.40
CA THR A 28 -16.30 15.34 -10.44
C THR A 28 -17.53 15.64 -9.57
N ARG A 29 -17.62 16.86 -9.02
CA ARG A 29 -18.76 17.29 -8.22
C ARG A 29 -20.06 17.28 -9.00
N TRP A 30 -20.07 17.82 -10.22
CA TRP A 30 -21.25 17.83 -11.08
C TRP A 30 -21.74 16.42 -11.43
N ILE A 31 -20.83 15.53 -11.83
CA ILE A 31 -21.11 14.11 -12.12
C ILE A 31 -21.69 13.44 -10.87
N ALA A 32 -21.06 13.67 -9.73
CA ALA A 32 -21.49 13.13 -8.46
C ALA A 32 -22.87 13.65 -8.07
N GLU A 33 -23.13 14.96 -8.11
CA GLU A 33 -24.42 15.55 -7.76
C GLU A 33 -25.58 15.03 -8.63
N ARG A 34 -25.33 14.78 -9.92
CA ARG A 34 -26.34 14.25 -10.84
C ARG A 34 -26.42 12.73 -10.93
N ALA A 35 -25.59 11.99 -10.18
CA ALA A 35 -25.54 10.53 -10.22
C ALA A 35 -25.39 9.94 -11.63
N VAL A 36 -24.60 10.60 -12.49
CA VAL A 36 -24.49 10.26 -13.93
C VAL A 36 -24.12 8.79 -14.14
N PHE A 37 -23.08 8.31 -13.46
CA PHE A 37 -22.59 6.93 -13.65
C PHE A 37 -23.48 5.85 -13.02
N PRO A 38 -24.02 6.00 -11.80
CA PRO A 38 -25.04 5.07 -11.29
C PRO A 38 -26.26 4.95 -12.21
N ILE A 39 -26.77 6.08 -12.73
CA ILE A 39 -27.91 6.08 -13.66
C ILE A 39 -27.54 5.38 -14.96
N PHE A 40 -26.39 5.73 -15.53
CA PHE A 40 -25.85 5.09 -16.74
C PHE A 40 -25.74 3.56 -16.58
N LEU A 41 -25.12 3.08 -15.50
CA LEU A 41 -24.99 1.65 -15.23
C LEU A 41 -26.34 0.98 -15.01
N SER A 42 -27.29 1.67 -14.36
CA SER A 42 -28.64 1.14 -14.13
C SER A 42 -29.43 0.98 -15.43
N ILE A 43 -29.26 1.89 -16.40
CA ILE A 43 -29.88 1.79 -17.73
C ILE A 43 -29.29 0.59 -18.50
N ILE A 44 -27.96 0.41 -18.45
CA ILE A 44 -27.30 -0.75 -19.09
C ILE A 44 -27.75 -2.05 -18.44
N TYR A 45 -27.81 -2.08 -17.10
CA TYR A 45 -28.34 -3.22 -16.36
C TYR A 45 -29.77 -3.53 -16.81
N LEU A 46 -30.64 -2.53 -16.92
CA LEU A 46 -32.02 -2.71 -17.37
C LEU A 46 -32.09 -3.32 -18.78
N ALA A 47 -31.25 -2.83 -19.71
CA ALA A 47 -31.15 -3.37 -21.07
C ALA A 47 -30.67 -4.83 -21.11
N GLY A 48 -29.91 -5.28 -20.10
CA GLY A 48 -29.48 -6.67 -19.96
C GLY A 48 -30.50 -7.56 -19.25
N ILE A 49 -31.03 -7.11 -18.11
CA ILE A 49 -31.88 -7.94 -17.25
C ILE A 49 -33.27 -8.19 -17.85
N VAL A 50 -33.86 -7.23 -18.57
CA VAL A 50 -35.19 -7.39 -19.19
C VAL A 50 -35.22 -8.56 -20.19
N PRO A 51 -34.35 -8.62 -21.22
CA PRO A 51 -34.35 -9.76 -22.14
C PRO A 51 -33.89 -11.06 -21.46
N LEU A 52 -33.00 -10.97 -20.47
CA LEU A 52 -32.54 -12.14 -19.71
C LEU A 52 -33.68 -12.77 -18.91
N PHE A 53 -34.51 -11.94 -18.26
CA PHE A 53 -35.68 -12.36 -17.50
C PHE A 53 -36.79 -12.89 -18.41
N ALA A 54 -37.02 -12.27 -19.57
CA ALA A 54 -37.97 -12.76 -20.56
C ALA A 54 -37.62 -14.17 -21.07
N ARG A 55 -36.32 -14.46 -21.20
CA ARG A 55 -35.82 -15.78 -21.65
C ARG A 55 -35.87 -16.86 -20.58
N LEU A 56 -35.48 -16.54 -19.34
CA LEU A 56 -35.35 -17.51 -18.25
C LEU A 56 -36.63 -17.66 -17.41
N GLY A 57 -37.56 -16.72 -17.55
CA GLY A 57 -38.85 -16.71 -16.85
C GLY A 57 -38.75 -16.51 -15.34
N PRO A 58 -39.89 -16.56 -14.63
CA PRO A 58 -39.96 -16.32 -13.18
C PRO A 58 -39.17 -17.34 -12.34
N GLY A 59 -38.83 -18.50 -12.91
CA GLY A 59 -38.04 -19.54 -12.24
C GLY A 59 -36.66 -19.07 -11.77
N MET A 60 -36.09 -18.05 -12.42
CA MET A 60 -34.83 -17.41 -11.99
C MET A 60 -34.93 -16.86 -10.55
N MET A 61 -36.06 -16.28 -10.15
CA MET A 61 -36.26 -15.74 -8.79
C MET A 61 -36.23 -16.84 -7.73
N ARG A 62 -36.72 -18.05 -8.07
CA ARG A 62 -36.74 -19.19 -7.14
C ARG A 62 -35.33 -19.71 -6.85
N ASP A 63 -34.46 -19.66 -7.85
CA ASP A 63 -33.09 -20.16 -7.77
C ASP A 63 -32.16 -19.27 -6.92
N PHE A 64 -32.48 -17.97 -6.75
CA PHE A 64 -31.77 -17.11 -5.80
C PHE A 64 -32.03 -17.44 -4.33
N GLY A 65 -33.03 -18.28 -4.02
CA GLY A 65 -33.40 -18.66 -2.65
C GLY A 65 -32.52 -19.74 -2.00
N ASN A 66 -31.58 -20.34 -2.73
CA ASN A 66 -30.63 -21.32 -2.19
C ASN A 66 -29.27 -21.25 -2.90
N ALA A 67 -28.21 -21.68 -2.23
CA ALA A 67 -26.83 -21.52 -2.72
C ALA A 67 -26.57 -22.26 -4.04
N GLU A 68 -27.16 -23.44 -4.23
CA GLU A 68 -26.98 -24.24 -5.44
C GLU A 68 -27.61 -23.58 -6.67
N GLY A 69 -28.81 -23.00 -6.52
CA GLY A 69 -29.47 -22.23 -7.57
C GLY A 69 -28.67 -20.98 -7.97
N VAL A 70 -28.11 -20.26 -7.00
CA VAL A 70 -27.24 -19.10 -7.26
C VAL A 70 -26.00 -19.51 -8.07
N LEU A 71 -25.31 -20.60 -7.66
CA LEU A 71 -24.14 -21.09 -8.37
C LEU A 71 -24.46 -21.50 -9.80
N ARG A 72 -25.58 -22.21 -10.00
CA ARG A 72 -26.04 -22.62 -11.33
C ARG A 72 -26.35 -21.43 -12.23
N LEU A 73 -27.01 -20.40 -11.69
CA LEU A 73 -27.32 -19.17 -12.42
C LEU A 73 -26.04 -18.40 -12.78
N LEU A 74 -25.12 -18.22 -11.83
CA LEU A 74 -23.86 -17.50 -12.08
C LEU A 74 -22.88 -18.26 -12.97
N ALA A 75 -23.04 -19.57 -13.14
CA ALA A 75 -22.29 -20.33 -14.14
C ALA A 75 -22.69 -20.00 -15.59
N MET A 76 -23.87 -19.38 -15.80
CA MET A 76 -24.30 -18.95 -17.12
C MET A 76 -23.63 -17.62 -17.50
N PRO A 77 -22.90 -17.53 -18.63
CA PRO A 77 -22.15 -16.33 -19.01
C PRO A 77 -23.00 -15.06 -19.08
N ASP A 78 -24.20 -15.14 -19.67
CA ASP A 78 -25.10 -13.99 -19.81
C ASP A 78 -25.58 -13.47 -18.45
N VAL A 79 -25.89 -14.37 -17.52
CA VAL A 79 -26.33 -14.03 -16.17
C VAL A 79 -25.18 -13.41 -15.38
N ALA A 80 -23.98 -13.99 -15.48
CA ALA A 80 -22.78 -13.48 -14.82
C ALA A 80 -22.45 -12.04 -15.25
N LEU A 81 -22.54 -11.73 -16.55
CA LEU A 81 -22.29 -10.37 -17.06
C LEU A 81 -23.34 -9.36 -16.57
N VAL A 82 -24.61 -9.73 -16.58
CA VAL A 82 -25.69 -8.86 -16.08
C VAL A 82 -25.57 -8.66 -14.56
N ALA A 83 -25.23 -9.72 -13.82
CA ALA A 83 -24.94 -9.65 -12.39
C ALA A 83 -23.71 -8.79 -12.10
N TRP A 84 -22.68 -8.83 -12.94
CA TRP A 84 -21.50 -7.96 -12.80
C TRP A 84 -21.88 -6.48 -12.96
N ILE A 85 -22.67 -6.13 -13.98
CA ILE A 85 -23.15 -4.75 -14.18
C ILE A 85 -24.02 -4.31 -12.99
N HIS A 86 -24.82 -5.21 -12.42
CA HIS A 86 -25.58 -4.95 -11.20
C HIS A 86 -24.67 -4.58 -10.02
N ILE A 87 -23.62 -5.37 -9.78
CA ILE A 87 -22.62 -5.10 -8.73
C ILE A 87 -21.97 -3.73 -8.95
N LEU A 88 -21.50 -3.44 -10.17
CA LEU A 88 -20.91 -2.15 -10.51
C LEU A 88 -21.84 -0.97 -10.25
N ALA A 89 -23.13 -1.10 -10.58
CA ALA A 89 -24.12 -0.06 -10.36
C ALA A 89 -24.31 0.23 -8.86
N PHE A 90 -24.42 -0.82 -8.05
CA PHE A 90 -24.56 -0.70 -6.60
C PHE A 90 -23.31 -0.14 -5.94
N ASP A 91 -22.12 -0.63 -6.27
CA ASP A 91 -20.86 -0.13 -5.71
C ASP A 91 -20.67 1.35 -6.04
N GLN A 92 -20.99 1.77 -7.27
CA GLN A 92 -20.93 3.18 -7.67
C GLN A 92 -21.95 4.03 -6.90
N ALA A 93 -23.16 3.53 -6.66
CA ALA A 93 -24.18 4.23 -5.88
C ALA A 93 -23.75 4.41 -4.42
N VAL A 94 -23.18 3.36 -3.81
CA VAL A 94 -22.62 3.40 -2.45
C VAL A 94 -21.45 4.38 -2.37
N ALA A 95 -20.51 4.30 -3.30
CA ALA A 95 -19.38 5.22 -3.39
C ALA A 95 -19.85 6.67 -3.52
N LEU A 96 -20.91 6.90 -4.30
CA LEU A 96 -21.48 8.22 -4.46
C LEU A 96 -22.14 8.75 -3.18
N TRP A 97 -22.82 7.89 -2.44
CA TRP A 97 -23.36 8.22 -1.12
C TRP A 97 -22.23 8.60 -0.16
N ILE A 98 -21.18 7.78 -0.06
CA ILE A 98 -19.97 8.04 0.76
C ILE A 98 -19.36 9.39 0.39
N TYR A 99 -19.14 9.63 -0.90
CA TYR A 99 -18.57 10.86 -1.42
C TYR A 99 -19.41 12.08 -1.02
N ARG A 100 -20.73 12.04 -1.27
CA ARG A 100 -21.62 13.17 -0.97
C ARG A 100 -21.73 13.44 0.54
N ASP A 101 -21.87 12.40 1.35
CA ASP A 101 -21.93 12.52 2.82
C ASP A 101 -20.64 13.14 3.35
N ASN A 102 -19.48 12.66 2.90
CA ASN A 102 -18.20 13.19 3.36
C ASN A 102 -17.91 14.61 2.84
N MET A 103 -18.32 14.93 1.61
CA MET A 103 -18.13 16.27 1.05
C MET A 103 -19.00 17.33 1.74
N ARG A 104 -20.18 16.94 2.26
CA ARG A 104 -21.05 17.81 3.05
C ARG A 104 -20.57 17.96 4.49
N GLU A 105 -20.34 16.83 5.16
CA GLU A 105 -20.13 16.80 6.62
C GLU A 105 -18.66 16.84 7.04
N ARG A 106 -17.75 16.52 6.11
CA ARG A 106 -16.29 16.48 6.32
C ARG A 106 -15.86 15.58 7.49
N TRP A 107 -16.47 14.40 7.57
CA TRP A 107 -16.16 13.38 8.57
C TRP A 107 -14.70 12.91 8.47
N LEU A 108 -14.20 12.74 7.24
CA LEU A 108 -12.88 12.21 6.89
C LEU A 108 -12.08 13.20 6.03
N PRO A 109 -10.75 13.25 6.15
CA PRO A 109 -9.91 13.99 5.21
C PRO A 109 -9.91 13.32 3.83
N LEU A 110 -9.75 14.12 2.77
CA LEU A 110 -9.89 13.67 1.38
C LEU A 110 -9.02 12.46 0.99
N PRO A 111 -7.74 12.35 1.40
CA PRO A 111 -6.95 11.16 1.06
C PRO A 111 -7.52 9.86 1.65
N VAL A 112 -8.07 9.94 2.87
CA VAL A 112 -8.72 8.78 3.51
C VAL A 112 -10.01 8.43 2.79
N GLN A 113 -10.78 9.44 2.37
CA GLN A 113 -11.94 9.22 1.50
C GLN A 113 -11.54 8.51 0.20
N SER A 114 -10.45 8.92 -0.46
CA SER A 114 -9.97 8.27 -1.69
C SER A 114 -9.62 6.80 -1.47
N VAL A 115 -8.96 6.46 -0.35
CA VAL A 115 -8.69 5.06 0.02
C VAL A 115 -9.98 4.29 0.24
N VAL A 116 -10.93 4.86 0.99
CA VAL A 116 -12.24 4.23 1.24
C VAL A 116 -13.02 4.01 -0.07
N LEU A 117 -13.00 4.97 -0.99
CA LEU A 117 -13.64 4.85 -2.30
C LEU A 117 -12.96 3.78 -3.16
N PHE A 118 -11.63 3.68 -3.12
CA PHE A 118 -10.91 2.58 -3.77
C PHE A 118 -11.27 1.22 -3.16
N THR A 119 -11.35 1.12 -1.83
CA THR A 119 -11.82 -0.10 -1.17
C THR A 119 -13.28 -0.42 -1.52
N THR A 120 -14.13 0.59 -1.72
CA THR A 120 -15.52 0.40 -2.17
C THR A 120 -15.56 -0.11 -3.62
N LEU A 121 -14.67 0.35 -4.50
CA LEU A 121 -14.57 -0.17 -5.87
C LEU A 121 -14.15 -1.65 -5.91
N MET A 122 -13.20 -2.05 -5.05
CA MET A 122 -12.65 -3.40 -5.06
C MET A 122 -13.48 -4.39 -4.22
N PHE A 123 -14.07 -3.89 -3.13
CA PHE A 123 -14.72 -4.67 -2.09
C PHE A 123 -15.91 -3.89 -1.52
N GLY A 124 -16.92 -3.56 -2.35
CA GLY A 124 -18.09 -2.73 -2.05
C GLY A 124 -18.52 -2.67 -0.58
N PRO A 125 -18.96 -3.79 0.02
CA PRO A 125 -19.41 -3.83 1.41
C PRO A 125 -18.35 -3.45 2.45
N VAL A 126 -17.09 -3.82 2.21
CA VAL A 126 -15.96 -3.52 3.11
C VAL A 126 -15.65 -2.03 3.09
N GLY A 127 -15.69 -1.41 1.91
CA GLY A 127 -15.50 0.05 1.78
C GLY A 127 -16.59 0.83 2.53
N LEU A 128 -17.85 0.43 2.39
CA LEU A 128 -18.96 1.01 3.15
C LEU A 128 -18.80 0.84 4.66
N LEU A 129 -18.46 -0.37 5.12
CA LEU A 129 -18.25 -0.64 6.54
C LEU A 129 -17.11 0.20 7.11
N ALA A 130 -16.00 0.33 6.37
CA ALA A 130 -14.88 1.18 6.75
C ALA A 130 -15.33 2.64 6.88
N TYR A 131 -16.12 3.15 5.93
CA TYR A 131 -16.67 4.50 6.00
C TYR A 131 -17.54 4.71 7.24
N LEU A 132 -18.48 3.80 7.49
CA LEU A 132 -19.42 3.88 8.62
C LEU A 132 -18.68 3.82 9.97
N ALA A 133 -17.68 2.95 10.09
CA ALA A 133 -16.85 2.86 11.29
C ALA A 133 -16.10 4.17 11.55
N LEU A 134 -15.44 4.71 10.53
CA LEU A 134 -14.69 5.97 10.63
C LEU A 134 -15.62 7.17 10.88
N ARG A 135 -16.80 7.19 10.26
CA ARG A 135 -17.85 8.18 10.49
C ARG A 135 -18.38 8.11 11.93
N GLY A 136 -18.67 6.92 12.44
CA GLY A 136 -19.15 6.72 13.81
C GLY A 136 -18.14 7.21 14.85
N LEU A 137 -16.85 6.91 14.62
CA LEU A 137 -15.75 7.43 15.43
C LEU A 137 -15.67 8.97 15.38
N SER A 138 -15.99 9.60 14.26
CA SER A 138 -16.01 11.05 14.09
C SER A 138 -17.24 11.70 14.75
N ARG A 139 -18.41 11.06 14.66
CA ARG A 139 -19.68 11.53 15.25
C ARG A 139 -19.68 11.49 16.77
N SER A 140 -19.23 10.39 17.39
CA SER A 140 -19.12 10.26 18.85
C SER A 140 -18.23 11.34 19.47
N ARG A 141 -17.26 11.85 18.71
CA ARG A 141 -16.40 12.97 19.13
C ARG A 141 -17.09 14.32 19.05
N ARG A 142 -17.89 14.56 18.00
CA ARG A 142 -18.65 15.81 17.85
C ARG A 142 -19.67 16.00 18.97
N THR A 143 -20.32 14.92 19.41
CA THR A 143 -21.29 14.96 20.51
C THR A 143 -20.63 15.11 21.88
N ALA A 144 -19.47 14.49 22.10
CA ALA A 144 -18.71 14.65 23.35
C ALA A 144 -18.13 16.06 23.57
N HIS A 145 -18.07 16.88 22.52
CA HIS A 145 -17.59 18.27 22.59
C HIS A 145 -18.74 19.30 22.67
N ALA A 146 -20.01 18.85 22.57
CA ALA A 146 -21.20 19.70 22.50
C ALA A 146 -22.00 19.78 23.81
N GLU A 147 -21.52 19.14 24.89
CA GLU A 147 -22.13 19.26 26.23
C GLU A 147 -21.73 20.61 26.86
N PRO A 148 -22.65 21.42 27.42
CA PRO A 148 -22.41 22.84 27.63
C PRO A 148 -21.56 23.08 28.88
N ALA A 149 -20.34 23.59 28.68
CA ALA A 149 -19.59 24.26 29.74
C ALA A 149 -19.99 25.73 29.77
N GLU A 150 -20.39 26.15 30.96
CA GLU A 150 -20.79 27.49 31.39
C GLU A 150 -19.80 28.59 30.94
N THR A 151 -20.35 29.76 30.62
CA THR A 151 -19.71 30.87 29.89
C THR A 151 -18.61 31.58 30.67
N THR A 152 -17.38 31.56 30.13
CA THR A 152 -16.33 32.55 30.38
C THR A 152 -15.59 32.85 29.06
N PRO A 153 -15.39 34.12 28.65
CA PRO A 153 -14.73 34.42 27.39
C PRO A 153 -13.25 34.05 27.50
N THR A 154 -12.83 33.03 26.73
CA THR A 154 -11.42 32.63 26.65
C THR A 154 -10.90 32.86 25.24
N VAL A 155 -9.81 33.61 25.19
CA VAL A 155 -8.84 33.80 24.10
C VAL A 155 -8.82 32.62 23.14
N ASP A 156 -8.86 32.91 21.83
CA ASP A 156 -8.78 31.98 20.70
C ASP A 156 -7.97 30.71 21.01
N ARG A 157 -8.66 29.67 21.49
CA ARG A 157 -8.12 28.31 21.57
C ARG A 157 -8.16 27.74 20.16
N ILE A 158 -7.01 27.78 19.48
CA ILE A 158 -6.72 26.93 18.32
C ILE A 158 -7.24 25.52 18.63
N SER A 159 -8.19 25.03 17.84
CA SER A 159 -8.86 23.76 18.15
C SER A 159 -7.84 22.61 18.06
N ALA A 160 -8.03 21.56 18.86
CA ALA A 160 -7.16 20.37 18.85
C ALA A 160 -6.94 19.76 17.44
N ARG A 161 -7.89 20.00 16.52
CA ARG A 161 -7.84 19.59 15.11
C ARG A 161 -6.73 20.31 14.33
N ASP A 162 -6.41 21.54 14.69
CA ASP A 162 -5.43 22.37 13.98
C ASP A 162 -4.00 21.93 14.30
N GLY A 163 -3.71 21.50 15.54
CA GLY A 163 -2.38 20.99 15.93
C GLY A 163 -2.00 19.68 15.24
N VAL A 164 -2.93 18.72 15.18
CA VAL A 164 -2.73 17.42 14.51
C VAL A 164 -2.57 17.59 13.00
N VAL A 165 -3.45 18.38 12.38
CA VAL A 165 -3.36 18.70 10.95
C VAL A 165 -2.06 19.45 10.66
N THR A 166 -1.59 20.32 11.56
CA THR A 166 -0.31 21.02 11.43
C THR A 166 0.88 20.06 11.52
N ALA A 167 0.90 19.12 12.47
CA ALA A 167 1.97 18.13 12.59
C ALA A 167 2.07 17.22 11.35
N ALA A 168 0.92 16.73 10.85
CA ALA A 168 0.87 15.94 9.63
C ALA A 168 1.31 16.75 8.40
N ARG A 169 0.84 18.00 8.25
CA ARG A 169 1.27 18.92 7.18
C ARG A 169 2.76 19.20 7.25
N LEU A 170 3.32 19.39 8.45
CA LEU A 170 4.75 19.62 8.66
C LEU A 170 5.58 18.38 8.29
N ALA A 171 5.09 17.19 8.63
CA ALA A 171 5.75 15.95 8.25
C ALA A 171 5.76 15.75 6.72
N VAL A 172 4.61 15.98 6.07
CA VAL A 172 4.50 15.94 4.60
C VAL A 172 5.40 17.00 3.97
N SER A 173 5.41 18.23 4.48
CA SER A 173 6.26 19.30 3.92
C SER A 173 7.74 18.99 4.05
N ARG A 174 8.17 18.38 5.17
CA ARG A 174 9.55 17.89 5.37
C ARG A 174 9.90 16.73 4.45
N ALA A 175 9.01 15.74 4.31
CA ALA A 175 9.21 14.65 3.36
C ALA A 175 9.38 15.18 1.92
N MET A 176 8.50 16.11 1.51
CA MET A 176 8.60 16.76 0.20
C MET A 176 9.88 17.60 0.04
N ALA A 177 10.35 18.26 1.10
CA ALA A 177 11.63 18.95 1.08
C ALA A 177 12.81 17.99 0.92
N LEU A 178 12.78 16.83 1.57
CA LEU A 178 13.80 15.79 1.41
C LEU A 178 13.80 15.23 -0.02
N TYR A 179 12.65 14.89 -0.59
CA TYR A 179 12.55 14.42 -1.97
C TYR A 179 13.05 15.48 -2.98
N ARG A 180 12.71 16.76 -2.77
CA ARG A 180 13.24 17.86 -3.60
C ARG A 180 14.73 18.12 -3.42
N ARG A 181 15.32 17.71 -2.30
CA ARG A 181 16.77 17.80 -2.05
C ARG A 181 17.49 16.63 -2.72
N GLU A 182 16.96 15.42 -2.57
CA GLU A 182 17.48 14.19 -3.19
C GLU A 182 16.92 13.99 -4.61
N ARG A 183 17.05 14.99 -5.48
CA ARG A 183 16.37 15.05 -6.79
C ARG A 183 16.63 13.84 -7.67
N VAL A 184 17.90 13.42 -7.78
CA VAL A 184 18.31 12.32 -8.67
C VAL A 184 17.76 10.98 -8.17
N LEU A 185 17.91 10.69 -6.87
CA LEU A 185 17.38 9.48 -6.27
C LEU A 185 15.84 9.46 -6.31
N THR A 186 15.20 10.60 -6.10
CA THR A 186 13.74 10.73 -6.20
C THR A 186 13.27 10.52 -7.63
N ALA A 187 13.93 11.11 -8.62
CA ALA A 187 13.60 10.90 -10.03
C ALA A 187 13.78 9.44 -10.43
N LEU A 188 14.85 8.79 -9.98
CA LEU A 188 15.08 7.37 -10.19
C LEU A 188 14.01 6.50 -9.51
N ALA A 189 13.60 6.85 -8.30
CA ALA A 189 12.55 6.15 -7.59
C ALA A 189 11.18 6.26 -8.31
N LEU A 190 10.84 7.45 -8.80
CA LEU A 190 9.65 7.68 -9.62
C LEU A 190 9.74 6.98 -10.97
N LEU A 191 10.93 6.90 -11.58
CA LEU A 191 11.16 6.14 -12.80
C LEU A 191 10.79 4.66 -12.61
N GLY A 192 11.18 4.03 -11.50
CA GLY A 192 10.77 2.65 -11.20
C GLY A 192 9.25 2.48 -11.15
N ILE A 193 8.53 3.41 -10.51
CA ILE A 193 7.06 3.38 -10.49
C ILE A 193 6.48 3.54 -11.91
N VAL A 194 7.05 4.43 -12.72
CA VAL A 194 6.63 4.64 -14.12
C VAL A 194 6.92 3.42 -14.99
N LEU A 195 8.10 2.81 -14.89
CA LEU A 195 8.47 1.60 -15.61
C LEU A 195 7.54 0.44 -15.26
N GLY A 196 7.23 0.26 -13.98
CA GLY A 196 6.30 -0.78 -13.56
C GLY A 196 4.86 -0.54 -14.05
N MET A 197 4.38 0.71 -14.03
CA MET A 197 3.10 1.07 -14.66
C MET A 197 3.12 0.84 -16.18
N GLY A 198 4.27 1.09 -16.83
CA GLY A 198 4.50 0.77 -18.24
C GLY A 198 4.40 -0.73 -18.53
N CYS A 199 4.99 -1.56 -17.68
CA CYS A 199 4.84 -3.01 -17.76
C CYS A 199 3.37 -3.44 -17.58
N ALA A 200 2.65 -2.86 -16.62
CA ALA A 200 1.21 -3.12 -16.44
C ALA A 200 0.41 -2.76 -17.70
N ALA A 201 0.66 -1.59 -18.29
CA ALA A 201 0.04 -1.17 -19.54
C ALA A 201 0.38 -2.13 -20.70
N ALA A 202 1.64 -2.57 -20.80
CA ALA A 202 2.08 -3.52 -21.81
C ALA A 202 1.38 -4.88 -21.68
N ILE A 203 1.16 -5.37 -20.45
CA ILE A 203 0.38 -6.58 -20.19
C ILE A 203 -1.04 -6.44 -20.77
N VAL A 204 -1.70 -5.32 -20.50
CA VAL A 204 -3.07 -5.05 -20.97
C VAL A 204 -3.11 -4.95 -22.50
N VAL A 205 -2.20 -4.19 -23.11
CA VAL A 205 -2.17 -3.98 -24.58
C VAL A 205 -1.87 -5.29 -25.31
N ARG A 206 -1.00 -6.13 -24.77
CA ARG A 206 -0.61 -7.40 -25.40
C ARG A 206 -1.59 -8.55 -25.11
N GLY A 207 -2.46 -8.39 -24.12
CA GLY A 207 -3.34 -9.47 -23.66
C GLY A 207 -2.60 -10.61 -22.94
N GLY A 208 -1.41 -10.36 -22.40
CA GLY A 208 -0.60 -11.38 -21.74
C GLY A 208 0.69 -10.85 -21.12
N GLU A 209 1.15 -11.52 -20.07
CA GLU A 209 2.34 -11.12 -19.31
C GLU A 209 3.66 -11.72 -19.80
N PHE A 210 3.57 -12.77 -20.62
CA PHE A 210 4.73 -13.50 -21.08
C PHE A 210 5.31 -12.92 -22.38
N VAL A 211 6.63 -12.80 -22.43
CA VAL A 211 7.40 -12.38 -23.60
C VAL A 211 8.34 -13.52 -23.94
N ALA A 212 7.99 -14.32 -24.94
CA ALA A 212 8.82 -15.45 -25.33
C ALA A 212 10.25 -15.01 -25.67
N PRO A 213 11.28 -15.81 -25.35
CA PRO A 213 11.21 -17.17 -24.79
C PRO A 213 11.06 -17.30 -23.25
N GLU A 214 11.37 -16.28 -22.46
CA GLU A 214 11.49 -16.37 -20.99
C GLU A 214 10.99 -15.13 -20.22
N GLY A 215 10.82 -13.99 -20.90
CA GLY A 215 10.50 -12.70 -20.30
C GLY A 215 9.12 -12.68 -19.63
N HIS A 216 9.00 -11.96 -18.52
CA HIS A 216 7.78 -11.92 -17.71
C HIS A 216 7.48 -10.50 -17.18
N LEU A 217 6.55 -9.80 -17.83
CA LEU A 217 6.23 -8.39 -17.54
C LEU A 217 5.73 -8.17 -16.11
N GLN A 218 5.00 -9.13 -15.52
CA GLN A 218 4.55 -9.02 -14.13
C GLN A 218 5.74 -9.00 -13.13
N LYS A 219 6.83 -9.72 -13.45
CA LYS A 219 8.04 -9.71 -12.60
C LYS A 219 8.72 -8.35 -12.68
N ALA A 220 8.90 -7.79 -13.88
CA ALA A 220 9.40 -6.41 -14.06
C ALA A 220 8.54 -5.40 -13.32
N MET A 221 7.21 -5.46 -13.49
CA MET A 221 6.25 -4.56 -12.84
C MET A 221 6.44 -4.52 -11.33
N THR A 222 6.44 -5.69 -10.69
CA THR A 222 6.56 -5.80 -9.24
C THR A 222 7.95 -5.39 -8.74
N PHE A 223 9.01 -5.77 -9.47
CA PHE A 223 10.38 -5.36 -9.17
C PHE A 223 10.57 -3.84 -9.23
N ASP A 224 10.16 -3.20 -10.33
CA ASP A 224 10.38 -1.77 -10.57
C ASP A 224 9.63 -0.89 -9.56
N ILE A 225 8.37 -1.24 -9.27
CA ILE A 225 7.57 -0.55 -8.26
C ILE A 225 8.19 -0.74 -6.88
N ALA A 226 8.61 -1.96 -6.53
CA ALA A 226 9.18 -2.25 -5.21
C ALA A 226 10.49 -1.48 -4.98
N VAL A 227 11.41 -1.46 -5.96
CA VAL A 227 12.67 -0.72 -5.87
C VAL A 227 12.43 0.80 -5.82
N GLY A 228 11.44 1.30 -6.57
CA GLY A 228 11.02 2.70 -6.48
C GLY A 228 10.53 3.09 -5.08
N ILE A 229 9.62 2.31 -4.51
CA ILE A 229 9.11 2.52 -3.14
C ILE A 229 10.24 2.38 -2.10
N TYR A 230 11.13 1.42 -2.28
CA TYR A 230 12.30 1.23 -1.43
C TYR A 230 13.19 2.49 -1.40
N LEU A 231 13.55 3.05 -2.56
CA LEU A 231 14.33 4.29 -2.62
C LEU A 231 13.62 5.48 -1.95
N LEU A 232 12.31 5.66 -2.20
CA LEU A 232 11.52 6.71 -1.52
C LEU A 232 11.54 6.54 0.00
N THR A 233 11.53 5.29 0.47
CA THR A 233 11.58 4.96 1.90
C THR A 233 12.96 5.28 2.49
N LEU A 234 14.05 4.93 1.80
CA LEU A 234 15.42 5.24 2.27
C LEU A 234 15.71 6.72 2.38
N ILE A 235 15.19 7.54 1.45
CA ILE A 235 15.37 8.99 1.45
C ILE A 235 14.79 9.61 2.74
N LEU A 236 13.65 9.11 3.23
CA LEU A 236 13.02 9.63 4.46
C LEU A 236 13.91 9.46 5.70
N PHE A 237 14.72 8.39 5.73
CA PHE A 237 15.59 8.07 6.86
C PHE A 237 17.03 8.54 6.67
N LEU A 238 17.36 9.10 5.51
CA LEU A 238 18.71 9.56 5.16
C LEU A 238 19.30 10.59 6.15
N PRO A 239 18.55 11.59 6.64
CA PRO A 239 19.13 12.56 7.58
C PRO A 239 19.49 11.94 8.94
N LEU A 240 18.83 10.85 9.35
CA LEU A 240 19.12 10.15 10.61
C LEU A 240 20.50 9.47 10.59
N ALA A 241 20.99 9.11 9.40
CA ALA A 241 22.28 8.45 9.24
C ALA A 241 23.48 9.40 9.39
N ARG A 242 23.29 10.73 9.34
CA ARG A 242 24.35 11.75 9.54
C ARG A 242 25.65 11.44 8.79
N PHE A 243 25.54 11.23 7.48
CA PHE A 243 26.72 11.03 6.62
C PHE A 243 27.61 12.28 6.60
N SER A 244 28.93 12.07 6.47
CA SER A 244 29.83 13.15 6.04
C SER A 244 29.51 13.53 4.59
N ALA A 245 29.88 14.73 4.14
CA ALA A 245 29.62 15.17 2.76
C ALA A 245 30.14 14.16 1.71
N ARG A 246 31.38 13.67 1.89
CA ARG A 246 31.97 12.65 1.02
C ARG A 246 31.24 11.32 1.09
N GLY A 247 30.92 10.84 2.29
CA GLY A 247 30.19 9.58 2.48
C GLY A 247 28.79 9.61 1.89
N LEU A 248 28.11 10.75 2.01
CA LEU A 248 26.78 10.95 1.43
C LEU A 248 26.84 10.95 -0.09
N MET A 249 27.83 11.61 -0.69
CA MET A 249 28.04 11.60 -2.13
C MET A 249 28.30 10.18 -2.65
N ALA A 250 29.23 9.45 -2.02
CA ALA A 250 29.52 8.07 -2.39
C ALA A 250 28.29 7.16 -2.30
N TRP A 251 27.53 7.27 -1.19
CA TRP A 251 26.30 6.51 -1.00
C TRP A 251 25.23 6.83 -2.06
N ARG A 252 25.05 8.12 -2.39
CA ARG A 252 24.11 8.56 -3.44
C ARG A 252 24.53 8.01 -4.80
N THR A 253 25.78 8.23 -5.20
CA THR A 253 26.29 7.79 -6.50
C THR A 253 26.17 6.28 -6.65
N ALA A 254 26.54 5.51 -5.62
CA ALA A 254 26.43 4.06 -5.65
C ALA A 254 24.97 3.60 -5.79
N ASN A 255 24.02 4.18 -5.06
CA ASN A 255 22.59 3.85 -5.23
C ASN A 255 22.11 4.20 -6.64
N VAL A 256 22.47 5.36 -7.18
CA VAL A 256 22.07 5.78 -8.53
C VAL A 256 22.58 4.79 -9.58
N VAL A 257 23.87 4.45 -9.54
CA VAL A 257 24.49 3.54 -10.50
C VAL A 257 23.86 2.15 -10.42
N LEU A 258 23.76 1.58 -9.22
CA LEU A 258 23.24 0.23 -9.02
C LEU A 258 21.76 0.12 -9.41
N VAL A 259 20.92 1.08 -9.02
CA VAL A 259 19.48 1.03 -9.35
C VAL A 259 19.24 1.34 -10.82
N ALA A 260 19.97 2.28 -11.43
CA ALA A 260 19.85 2.54 -12.87
C ALA A 260 20.25 1.31 -13.69
N TYR A 261 21.33 0.63 -13.29
CA TYR A 261 21.72 -0.65 -13.89
C TYR A 261 20.62 -1.71 -13.73
N ALA A 262 20.06 -1.87 -12.53
CA ALA A 262 19.03 -2.85 -12.26
C ALA A 262 17.77 -2.62 -13.11
N PHE A 263 17.28 -1.37 -13.20
CA PHE A 263 16.13 -1.03 -14.04
C PHE A 263 16.40 -1.26 -15.52
N ALA A 264 17.57 -0.84 -16.01
CA ALA A 264 17.94 -1.04 -17.40
C ALA A 264 17.98 -2.54 -17.74
N LEU A 265 18.67 -3.34 -16.91
CA LEU A 265 18.78 -4.77 -17.17
C LEU A 265 17.41 -5.47 -17.11
N GLU A 266 16.63 -5.21 -16.06
CA GLU A 266 15.31 -5.83 -15.87
C GLU A 266 14.42 -5.60 -17.08
N ASN A 267 14.27 -4.32 -17.48
CA ASN A 267 13.32 -3.93 -18.51
C ASN A 267 13.82 -4.30 -19.91
N VAL A 268 15.12 -4.12 -20.21
CA VAL A 268 15.67 -4.44 -21.53
C VAL A 268 15.66 -5.94 -21.78
N GLN A 269 16.06 -6.77 -20.80
CA GLN A 269 16.06 -8.22 -20.98
C GLN A 269 14.64 -8.76 -21.11
N ILE A 270 13.69 -8.30 -20.30
CA ILE A 270 12.30 -8.74 -20.40
C ILE A 270 11.66 -8.30 -21.71
N ALA A 271 11.98 -7.09 -22.21
CA ALA A 271 11.52 -6.64 -23.52
C ALA A 271 12.10 -7.49 -24.67
N ARG A 272 13.33 -7.99 -24.53
CA ARG A 272 13.97 -8.96 -25.44
C ARG A 272 13.44 -10.40 -25.28
N GLY A 273 12.55 -10.63 -24.31
CA GLY A 273 12.03 -11.96 -24.00
C GLY A 273 12.97 -12.83 -23.17
N LEU A 274 13.97 -12.28 -22.49
CA LEU A 274 14.93 -13.02 -21.68
C LEU A 274 14.66 -12.83 -20.18
N ASP A 275 15.00 -13.84 -19.37
CA ASP A 275 15.06 -13.65 -17.92
C ASP A 275 16.29 -12.78 -17.56
N PRO A 276 16.12 -11.66 -16.83
CA PRO A 276 17.19 -10.71 -16.58
C PRO A 276 18.31 -11.24 -15.66
N ARG A 277 18.07 -12.36 -14.96
CA ARG A 277 18.96 -12.88 -13.91
C ARG A 277 19.50 -14.26 -14.26
N PHE A 278 18.65 -15.13 -14.80
CA PHE A 278 18.93 -16.55 -14.96
C PHE A 278 18.59 -17.09 -16.37
N THR A 279 18.71 -16.25 -17.41
CA THR A 279 18.37 -16.65 -18.77
C THR A 279 19.16 -17.89 -19.22
N ARG A 280 18.44 -18.82 -19.86
CA ARG A 280 19.02 -20.00 -20.53
C ARG A 280 18.96 -19.86 -22.05
N ALA A 281 18.03 -19.07 -22.55
CA ALA A 281 17.88 -18.76 -23.97
C ALA A 281 18.83 -17.65 -24.47
N GLY A 282 19.35 -16.80 -23.57
CA GLY A 282 20.25 -15.70 -23.90
C GLY A 282 21.68 -16.14 -24.22
N ALA A 283 22.46 -15.22 -24.79
CA ALA A 283 23.88 -15.44 -25.06
C ALA A 283 24.71 -15.45 -23.77
N VAL A 284 25.98 -15.86 -23.85
CA VAL A 284 26.92 -15.81 -22.70
C VAL A 284 26.99 -14.41 -22.08
N ALA A 285 26.92 -13.36 -22.90
CA ALA A 285 26.89 -11.98 -22.42
C ALA A 285 25.64 -11.70 -21.55
N ASP A 286 24.48 -12.25 -21.91
CA ASP A 286 23.24 -12.08 -21.14
C ASP A 286 23.32 -12.79 -19.78
N GLN A 287 23.99 -13.94 -19.72
CA GLN A 287 24.26 -14.67 -18.48
C GLN A 287 25.24 -13.91 -17.57
N ILE A 288 26.30 -13.32 -18.15
CA ILE A 288 27.25 -12.47 -17.41
C ILE A 288 26.52 -11.26 -16.82
N LEU A 289 25.64 -10.61 -17.59
CA LEU A 289 24.82 -9.51 -17.08
C LEU A 289 23.92 -9.95 -15.91
N GLY A 290 23.33 -11.14 -15.98
CA GLY A 290 22.59 -11.73 -14.85
C GLY A 290 23.45 -11.92 -13.60
N GLY A 291 24.72 -12.34 -13.75
CA GLY A 291 25.68 -12.40 -12.64
C GLY A 291 26.00 -11.02 -12.03
N VAL A 292 26.11 -9.99 -12.86
CA VAL A 292 26.30 -8.60 -12.38
C VAL A 292 25.05 -8.09 -11.65
N PHE A 293 23.86 -8.56 -11.99
CA PHE A 293 22.64 -8.25 -11.23
C PHE A 293 22.72 -8.77 -9.78
N PHE A 294 23.27 -9.96 -9.56
CA PHE A 294 23.51 -10.45 -8.19
C PHE A 294 24.46 -9.53 -7.41
N LEU A 295 25.56 -9.09 -8.02
CA LEU A 295 26.47 -8.11 -7.42
C LEU A 295 25.76 -6.78 -7.13
N THR A 296 24.82 -6.38 -7.99
CA THR A 296 23.99 -5.20 -7.79
C THR A 296 23.11 -5.33 -6.54
N ALA A 297 22.44 -6.48 -6.36
CA ALA A 297 21.66 -6.76 -5.17
C ALA A 297 22.52 -6.74 -3.90
N VAL A 298 23.70 -7.37 -3.92
CA VAL A 298 24.67 -7.33 -2.80
C VAL A 298 25.12 -5.90 -2.51
N GLY A 299 25.41 -5.11 -3.54
CA GLY A 299 25.76 -3.70 -3.39
C GLY A 299 24.67 -2.88 -2.70
N LEU A 300 23.40 -3.09 -3.07
CA LEU A 300 22.26 -2.44 -2.41
C LEU A 300 22.09 -2.88 -0.94
N ILE A 301 22.35 -4.16 -0.63
CA ILE A 301 22.38 -4.68 0.75
C ILE A 301 23.46 -3.96 1.55
N VAL A 302 24.67 -3.80 1.00
CA VAL A 302 25.77 -3.10 1.67
C VAL A 302 25.43 -1.63 1.90
N LEU A 303 24.86 -0.93 0.90
CA LEU A 303 24.46 0.47 1.03
C LEU A 303 23.37 0.67 2.09
N PHE A 304 22.41 -0.25 2.16
CA PHE A 304 21.43 -0.29 3.24
C PHE A 304 22.12 -0.51 4.59
N ALA A 305 23.04 -1.48 4.68
CA ALA A 305 23.76 -1.79 5.91
C ALA A 305 24.55 -0.61 6.44
N VAL A 306 25.22 0.14 5.56
CA VAL A 306 25.93 1.37 5.93
C VAL A 306 24.96 2.40 6.51
N GLN A 307 23.81 2.64 5.85
CA GLN A 307 22.82 3.59 6.34
C GLN A 307 22.21 3.13 7.67
N ALA A 308 21.76 1.87 7.74
CA ALA A 308 21.17 1.27 8.93
C ALA A 308 22.15 1.31 10.10
N TRP A 309 23.40 0.87 9.93
CA TRP A 309 24.42 0.87 10.97
C TRP A 309 24.64 2.25 11.61
N LYS A 310 24.69 3.30 10.77
CA LYS A 310 24.83 4.67 11.25
C LYS A 310 23.62 5.11 12.08
N ILE A 311 22.41 4.70 11.70
CA ILE A 311 21.17 4.94 12.45
C ILE A 311 21.15 4.11 13.76
N LEU A 312 21.53 2.84 13.73
CA LEU A 312 21.51 1.93 14.87
C LEU A 312 22.42 2.43 16.01
N ARG A 313 23.58 3.01 15.68
CA ARG A 313 24.53 3.58 16.65
C ARG A 313 24.07 4.90 17.30
N ARG A 314 22.96 5.49 16.84
CA ARG A 314 22.42 6.71 17.44
C ARG A 314 21.89 6.41 18.84
N ARG A 315 22.14 7.32 19.80
CA ARG A 315 21.49 7.27 21.11
C ARG A 315 20.00 7.56 20.93
N MET A 316 19.16 6.86 21.69
CA MET A 316 17.70 6.98 21.63
C MET A 316 17.20 8.09 22.55
N ASP A 317 17.83 9.26 22.47
CA ASP A 317 17.56 10.39 23.35
C ASP A 317 16.64 11.40 22.65
N GLY A 318 15.76 12.07 23.42
CA GLY A 318 14.90 13.12 22.89
C GLY A 318 13.74 12.64 21.99
N ALA A 319 13.27 13.52 21.11
CA ALA A 319 12.05 13.32 20.32
C ALA A 319 12.16 12.19 19.26
N ASP A 320 13.38 11.84 18.84
CA ASP A 320 13.62 10.83 17.79
C ASP A 320 13.70 9.40 18.35
N GLY A 321 13.72 9.22 19.68
CA GLY A 321 14.02 7.95 20.32
C GLY A 321 13.07 6.81 19.91
N ALA A 322 11.77 7.08 19.80
CA ALA A 322 10.77 6.11 19.37
C ALA A 322 10.95 5.72 17.90
N LEU A 323 11.24 6.69 17.03
CA LEU A 323 11.51 6.43 15.62
C LEU A 323 12.78 5.60 15.44
N LEU A 324 13.88 5.95 16.13
CA LEU A 324 15.12 5.19 16.10
C LEU A 324 14.91 3.75 16.59
N LEU A 325 14.12 3.55 17.65
CA LEU A 325 13.78 2.21 18.13
C LEU A 325 13.01 1.42 17.07
N SER A 326 12.01 2.02 16.42
CA SER A 326 11.25 1.34 15.36
C SER A 326 12.13 0.96 14.16
N LEU A 327 13.10 1.82 13.80
CA LEU A 327 14.06 1.56 12.74
C LEU A 327 15.06 0.45 13.09
N ARG A 328 15.35 0.23 14.38
CA ARG A 328 16.14 -0.93 14.83
C ARG A 328 15.42 -2.24 14.51
N TYR A 329 14.14 -2.34 14.86
CA TYR A 329 13.33 -3.51 14.52
C TYR A 329 13.16 -3.66 13.01
N ALA A 330 12.92 -2.56 12.29
CA ALA A 330 12.80 -2.59 10.83
C ALA A 330 14.09 -3.06 10.15
N ALA A 331 15.26 -2.65 10.64
CA ALA A 331 16.55 -3.13 10.16
C ALA A 331 16.70 -4.64 10.39
N VAL A 332 16.37 -5.14 11.59
CA VAL A 332 16.40 -6.58 11.88
C VAL A 332 15.47 -7.36 10.96
N ALA A 333 14.23 -6.88 10.73
CA ALA A 333 13.30 -7.50 9.79
C ALA A 333 13.83 -7.48 8.35
N THR A 334 14.44 -6.37 7.93
CA THR A 334 15.00 -6.23 6.57
C THR A 334 16.18 -7.19 6.36
N PHE A 335 17.11 -7.30 7.32
CA PHE A 335 18.23 -8.23 7.22
C PHE A 335 17.79 -9.69 7.34
N GLY A 336 17.03 -10.01 8.39
CA GLY A 336 16.67 -11.39 8.73
C GLY A 336 15.61 -12.00 7.81
N ALA A 337 14.73 -11.19 7.21
CA ALA A 337 13.73 -11.67 6.27
C ALA A 337 14.03 -11.22 4.84
N ALA A 338 14.02 -9.92 4.53
CA ALA A 338 14.10 -9.45 3.14
C ALA A 338 15.41 -9.81 2.43
N PHE A 339 16.56 -9.43 2.99
CA PHE A 339 17.85 -9.71 2.34
C PHE A 339 18.23 -11.18 2.41
N ALA A 340 18.00 -11.86 3.53
CA ALA A 340 18.23 -13.30 3.64
C ALA A 340 17.44 -14.09 2.59
N SER A 341 16.13 -13.81 2.45
CA SER A 341 15.29 -14.44 1.43
C SER A 341 15.66 -14.01 0.00
N GLY A 342 16.13 -12.77 -0.20
CA GLY A 342 16.63 -12.31 -1.51
C GLY A 342 17.89 -13.06 -1.96
N LEU A 343 18.84 -13.26 -1.04
CA LEU A 343 20.01 -14.10 -1.28
C LEU A 343 19.62 -15.55 -1.52
N TRP A 344 18.66 -16.08 -0.75
CA TRP A 344 18.12 -17.42 -0.98
C TRP A 344 17.50 -17.55 -2.38
N MET A 345 16.69 -16.59 -2.84
CA MET A 345 16.14 -16.62 -4.21
C MET A 345 17.23 -16.62 -5.28
N SER A 346 18.35 -15.94 -5.01
CA SER A 346 19.50 -15.93 -5.92
C SER A 346 20.24 -17.27 -5.95
N THR A 347 20.38 -17.96 -4.82
CA THR A 347 21.06 -19.25 -4.76
C THR A 347 20.27 -20.38 -5.42
N VAL A 348 18.93 -20.35 -5.33
CA VAL A 348 18.06 -21.35 -5.97
C VAL A 348 17.59 -20.93 -7.36
N ALA A 349 18.06 -19.79 -7.88
CA ALA A 349 17.67 -19.21 -9.16
C ALA A 349 16.14 -19.12 -9.36
N GLY A 350 15.41 -18.74 -8.31
CA GLY A 350 13.95 -18.75 -8.32
C GLY A 350 13.33 -18.36 -6.97
N SER A 351 12.00 -18.30 -6.94
CA SER A 351 11.23 -17.88 -5.76
C SER A 351 10.38 -18.99 -5.13
N ARG A 352 10.53 -20.24 -5.58
CA ARG A 352 9.76 -21.41 -5.16
C ARG A 352 10.61 -22.33 -4.28
N VAL A 353 9.99 -22.90 -3.26
CA VAL A 353 10.56 -23.93 -2.37
C VAL A 353 9.45 -24.93 -2.10
N GLY A 354 9.60 -26.17 -2.57
CA GLY A 354 8.49 -27.12 -2.61
C GLY A 354 7.29 -26.52 -3.35
N GLU A 355 6.11 -26.55 -2.73
CA GLU A 355 4.89 -25.92 -3.23
C GLU A 355 4.75 -24.45 -2.78
N GLY A 356 5.61 -24.03 -1.84
CA GLY A 356 5.62 -22.69 -1.26
C GLY A 356 6.29 -21.61 -2.10
N SER A 357 6.45 -20.43 -1.49
CA SER A 357 7.14 -19.30 -2.11
C SER A 357 7.95 -18.50 -1.10
N ILE A 358 9.13 -18.04 -1.53
CA ILE A 358 10.05 -17.18 -0.78
C ILE A 358 9.58 -15.70 -0.80
N LEU A 359 8.80 -15.31 -1.80
CA LEU A 359 8.38 -13.92 -2.03
C LEU A 359 7.66 -13.26 -0.84
N PRO A 360 6.74 -13.91 -0.11
CA PRO A 360 6.08 -13.28 1.04
C PRO A 360 7.06 -12.93 2.17
N LEU A 361 8.04 -13.81 2.44
CA LEU A 361 9.10 -13.55 3.42
C LEU A 361 9.97 -12.36 2.99
N HIS A 362 10.26 -12.29 1.70
CA HIS A 362 11.00 -11.17 1.12
C HIS A 362 10.24 -9.84 1.28
N ALA A 363 8.97 -9.83 0.91
CA ALA A 363 8.12 -8.65 0.97
C ALA A 363 7.89 -8.14 2.39
N ILE A 364 7.51 -9.03 3.34
CA ILE A 364 7.21 -8.61 4.72
C ILE A 364 8.44 -8.00 5.43
N GLY A 365 9.64 -8.49 5.10
CA GLY A 365 10.89 -7.93 5.62
C GLY A 365 11.07 -6.46 5.24
N PHE A 366 10.83 -6.10 3.97
CA PHE A 366 10.93 -4.71 3.51
C PHE A 366 9.78 -3.83 4.00
N HIS A 367 8.56 -4.37 4.08
CA HIS A 367 7.42 -3.62 4.61
C HIS A 367 7.59 -3.21 6.08
N GLY A 368 8.47 -3.88 6.83
CA GLY A 368 8.90 -3.45 8.17
C GLY A 368 9.47 -2.02 8.20
N LEU A 369 10.10 -1.55 7.11
CA LEU A 369 10.62 -0.17 6.97
C LEU A 369 9.51 0.89 6.92
N GLN A 370 8.27 0.50 6.67
CA GLN A 370 7.12 1.39 6.58
C GLN A 370 6.19 1.19 7.78
N ALA A 371 5.85 -0.07 8.06
CA ALA A 371 4.90 -0.44 9.08
C ALA A 371 5.34 -0.02 10.50
N LEU A 372 6.60 -0.21 10.85
CA LEU A 372 7.11 0.08 12.19
C LEU A 372 7.30 1.58 12.44
N PRO A 373 7.91 2.37 11.53
CA PRO A 373 8.04 3.81 11.72
C PRO A 373 6.71 4.55 11.82
N VAL A 374 5.67 4.13 11.09
CA VAL A 374 4.33 4.74 11.19
C VAL A 374 3.78 4.65 12.61
N VAL A 375 3.92 3.51 13.28
CA VAL A 375 3.50 3.34 14.68
C VAL A 375 4.23 4.31 15.60
N ALA A 376 5.56 4.39 15.48
CA ALA A 376 6.37 5.29 16.31
C ALA A 376 6.04 6.77 16.09
N ILE A 377 5.82 7.17 14.84
CA ILE A 377 5.44 8.54 14.45
C ILE A 377 4.10 8.90 15.08
N LEU A 378 3.08 8.04 14.94
CA LEU A 378 1.75 8.27 15.48
C LEU A 378 1.76 8.40 17.01
N LEU A 379 2.48 7.51 17.71
CA LEU A 379 2.61 7.58 19.17
C LEU A 379 3.33 8.84 19.64
N THR A 380 4.33 9.28 18.88
CA THR A 380 5.09 10.49 19.20
C THR A 380 4.25 11.74 18.97
N TRP A 381 3.48 11.79 17.88
CA TRP A 381 2.49 12.85 17.64
C TRP A 381 1.34 12.84 18.65
N ALA A 382 1.03 11.68 19.22
CA ALA A 382 0.03 11.57 20.27
C ALA A 382 0.47 12.22 21.60
N GLY A 383 1.74 12.62 21.73
CA GLY A 383 2.28 13.18 22.97
C GLY A 383 2.26 12.18 24.14
N MET A 384 2.19 10.88 23.86
CA MET A 384 2.16 9.85 24.90
C MET A 384 3.46 9.83 25.71
N ASP A 385 3.34 9.41 26.98
CA ASP A 385 4.49 9.18 27.86
C ASP A 385 5.59 8.36 27.16
N GLY A 386 6.85 8.74 27.41
CA GLY A 386 8.01 8.17 26.73
C GLY A 386 8.22 6.68 27.02
N ALA A 387 7.96 6.22 28.25
CA ALA A 387 8.09 4.81 28.60
C ALA A 387 6.98 3.98 27.91
N ARG A 388 5.73 4.47 27.96
CA ARG A 388 4.60 3.82 27.29
C ARG A 388 4.77 3.77 25.77
N THR A 389 5.24 4.86 25.16
CA THR A 389 5.55 4.93 23.73
C THR A 389 6.59 3.88 23.33
N ARG A 390 7.71 3.80 24.07
CA ARG A 390 8.73 2.78 23.81
C ARG A 390 8.19 1.36 23.98
N GLY A 391 7.39 1.10 25.02
CA GLY A 391 6.76 -0.20 25.25
C GLY A 391 5.90 -0.64 24.07
N LEU A 392 5.08 0.24 23.52
CA LEU A 392 4.26 -0.05 22.33
C LEU A 392 5.10 -0.25 21.07
N VAL A 393 6.17 0.52 20.88
CA VAL A 393 7.10 0.32 19.75
C VAL A 393 7.83 -1.03 19.86
N HIS A 394 8.26 -1.44 21.05
CA HIS A 394 8.80 -2.78 21.29
C HIS A 394 7.77 -3.87 20.97
N ALA A 395 6.52 -3.73 21.43
CA ALA A 395 5.46 -4.69 21.15
C ALA A 395 5.19 -4.81 19.64
N ALA A 396 5.07 -3.69 18.93
CA ALA A 396 4.91 -3.68 17.47
C ALA A 396 6.11 -4.31 16.76
N GLY A 397 7.34 -3.99 17.19
CA GLY A 397 8.57 -4.54 16.62
C GLY A 397 8.69 -6.05 16.81
N LEU A 398 8.47 -6.54 18.03
CA LEU A 398 8.51 -7.97 18.34
C LEU A 398 7.41 -8.74 17.61
N ALA A 399 6.19 -8.18 17.55
CA ALA A 399 5.10 -8.75 16.77
C ALA A 399 5.47 -8.85 15.27
N TRP A 400 6.09 -7.82 14.70
CA TRP A 400 6.52 -7.88 13.30
C TRP A 400 7.62 -8.93 13.06
N LEU A 401 8.59 -9.05 13.97
CA LEU A 401 9.63 -10.07 13.87
C LEU A 401 9.06 -11.50 14.03
N ALA A 402 8.09 -11.70 14.93
CA ALA A 402 7.39 -12.98 15.06
C ALA A 402 6.59 -13.30 13.79
N ALA A 403 5.99 -12.29 13.14
CA ALA A 403 5.34 -12.48 11.85
C ALA A 403 6.31 -12.93 10.76
N CYS A 404 7.48 -12.27 10.66
CA CYS A 404 8.55 -12.70 9.77
C CYS A 404 9.01 -14.13 10.06
N ALA A 405 9.17 -14.50 11.33
CA ALA A 405 9.59 -15.85 11.74
C ALA A 405 8.53 -16.93 11.40
N GLY A 406 7.24 -16.62 11.59
CA GLY A 406 6.15 -17.53 11.21
C GLY A 406 6.10 -17.78 9.70
N ILE A 407 6.24 -16.72 8.90
CA ILE A 407 6.32 -16.84 7.43
C ILE A 407 7.60 -17.58 7.01
N ALA A 408 8.72 -17.34 7.67
CA ALA A 408 9.96 -18.06 7.41
C ALA A 408 9.81 -19.56 7.69
N TRP A 409 9.15 -19.93 8.79
CA TRP A 409 8.84 -21.32 9.10
C TRP A 409 7.99 -21.97 8.00
N GLN A 410 6.91 -21.30 7.57
CA GLN A 410 6.09 -21.78 6.46
C GLN A 410 6.90 -21.98 5.17
N THR A 411 7.76 -21.00 4.86
CA THR A 411 8.58 -20.97 3.65
C THR A 411 9.61 -22.10 3.64
N VAL A 412 10.32 -22.30 4.75
CA VAL A 412 11.32 -23.37 4.91
C VAL A 412 10.67 -24.75 4.86
N ALA A 413 9.45 -24.89 5.36
CA ALA A 413 8.69 -26.13 5.25
C ALA A 413 8.22 -26.44 3.81
N GLY A 414 8.43 -25.53 2.85
CA GLY A 414 8.07 -25.71 1.45
C GLY A 414 6.56 -25.75 1.18
N ARG A 415 5.75 -25.21 2.09
CA ARG A 415 4.29 -25.26 2.05
C ARG A 415 3.68 -24.05 1.35
N PRO A 416 2.52 -24.18 0.70
CA PRO A 416 1.76 -23.05 0.16
C PRO A 416 1.52 -21.97 1.22
N VAL A 417 1.60 -20.70 0.81
CA VAL A 417 1.56 -19.53 1.72
C VAL A 417 0.27 -19.47 2.55
N LEU A 418 -0.85 -19.92 1.98
CA LEU A 418 -2.17 -19.88 2.62
C LEU A 418 -2.56 -21.20 3.29
N GLU A 419 -1.72 -22.24 3.24
CA GLU A 419 -1.97 -23.50 3.94
C GLU A 419 -1.92 -23.26 5.46
N PRO A 420 -2.99 -23.62 6.21
CA PRO A 420 -2.97 -23.53 7.67
C PRO A 420 -1.84 -24.37 8.27
N SER A 421 -1.00 -23.73 9.08
CA SER A 421 0.11 -24.39 9.77
C SER A 421 0.43 -23.64 11.07
N PRO A 422 1.20 -24.23 12.00
CA PRO A 422 1.70 -23.52 13.17
C PRO A 422 2.45 -22.23 12.80
N GLY A 423 3.26 -22.24 11.73
CA GLY A 423 3.97 -21.06 11.24
C GLY A 423 3.01 -19.95 10.80
N MET A 424 1.94 -20.30 10.09
CA MET A 424 0.93 -19.32 9.65
C MET A 424 0.02 -18.85 10.78
N VAL A 425 -0.24 -19.67 11.81
CA VAL A 425 -0.92 -19.24 13.03
C VAL A 425 -0.07 -18.22 13.80
N VAL A 426 1.23 -18.47 13.94
CA VAL A 426 2.17 -17.50 14.52
C VAL A 426 2.18 -16.21 13.71
N ALA A 427 2.29 -16.32 12.37
CA ALA A 427 2.32 -15.15 11.49
C ALA A 427 1.04 -14.30 11.61
N ALA A 428 -0.13 -14.93 11.54
CA ALA A 428 -1.42 -14.26 11.64
C ALA A 428 -1.63 -13.62 13.03
N GLY A 429 -1.37 -14.36 14.11
CA GLY A 429 -1.49 -13.85 15.48
C GLY A 429 -0.57 -12.67 15.74
N ALA A 430 0.66 -12.73 15.23
CA ALA A 430 1.63 -11.66 15.37
C ALA A 430 1.27 -10.42 14.52
N LEU A 431 0.77 -10.60 13.30
CA LEU A 431 0.24 -9.49 12.49
C LEU A 431 -0.99 -8.84 13.13
N LEU A 432 -1.88 -9.62 13.75
CA LEU A 432 -3.01 -9.10 14.54
C LEU A 432 -2.52 -8.30 15.75
N ALA A 433 -1.50 -8.79 16.48
CA ALA A 433 -0.92 -8.06 17.60
C ALA A 433 -0.31 -6.71 17.14
N TRP A 434 0.43 -6.71 16.03
CA TRP A 434 0.93 -5.46 15.43
C TRP A 434 -0.22 -4.53 15.03
N ALA A 435 -1.28 -5.05 14.38
CA ALA A 435 -2.43 -4.27 13.97
C ALA A 435 -3.16 -3.64 15.17
N CYS A 436 -3.30 -4.38 16.28
CA CYS A 436 -3.83 -3.85 17.54
C CYS A 436 -3.00 -2.66 18.05
N VAL A 437 -1.67 -2.77 18.04
CA VAL A 437 -0.78 -1.66 18.44
C VAL A 437 -0.91 -0.48 17.48
N ALA A 438 -1.00 -0.72 16.17
CA ALA A 438 -1.20 0.33 15.17
C ALA A 438 -2.55 1.06 15.38
N VAL A 439 -3.62 0.33 15.70
CA VAL A 439 -4.92 0.91 16.06
C VAL A 439 -4.85 1.72 17.35
N ILE A 440 -4.13 1.23 18.37
CA ILE A 440 -3.89 1.98 19.61
C ILE A 440 -3.15 3.28 19.30
N ALA A 441 -2.08 3.23 18.50
CA ALA A 441 -1.30 4.40 18.09
C ALA A 441 -2.16 5.40 17.30
N GLY A 442 -2.94 4.92 16.34
CA GLY A 442 -3.87 5.75 15.58
C GLY A 442 -4.95 6.39 16.46
N ARG A 443 -5.54 5.64 17.40
CA ARG A 443 -6.54 6.17 18.34
C ARG A 443 -5.94 7.20 19.30
N ALA A 444 -4.74 6.94 19.83
CA ALA A 444 -4.04 7.86 20.70
C ALA A 444 -3.71 9.16 19.96
N TRP A 445 -3.17 9.06 18.75
CA TRP A 445 -2.90 10.21 17.89
C TRP A 445 -4.17 11.03 17.61
N LEU A 446 -5.26 10.35 17.27
CA LEU A 446 -6.54 11.01 17.03
C LEU A 446 -7.18 11.63 18.29
N ARG A 447 -6.73 11.29 19.50
CA ARG A 447 -7.26 11.79 20.79
C ARG A 447 -6.34 12.83 21.46
N ALA A 448 -5.18 13.13 20.88
CA ALA A 448 -4.21 14.03 21.49
C ALA A 448 -4.69 15.50 21.51
N ASP A 449 -4.56 16.15 22.66
CA ASP A 449 -4.89 17.57 22.88
C ASP A 449 -3.76 18.51 22.39
N ALA A 450 -4.12 19.68 21.85
CA ALA A 450 -3.23 20.66 21.23
C ALA A 450 -2.24 21.39 22.17
N ALA A 451 -2.16 21.05 23.46
CA ALA A 451 -1.25 21.72 24.38
C ALA A 451 0.24 21.34 24.16
N ALA A 452 0.53 20.30 23.38
CA ALA A 452 1.90 19.94 23.04
C ALA A 452 2.36 20.68 21.76
N PRO A 453 3.51 21.38 21.76
CA PRO A 453 4.03 22.02 20.56
C PRO A 453 4.19 20.99 19.45
N ALA A 454 3.87 21.37 18.20
CA ALA A 454 3.98 20.49 17.03
C ALA A 454 5.41 19.94 16.88
N ARG A 455 5.67 18.77 17.45
CA ARG A 455 6.97 18.10 17.35
C ARG A 455 7.03 17.35 16.04
N SER A 456 7.82 17.88 15.13
CA SER A 456 8.21 17.17 13.92
C SER A 456 9.05 15.94 14.29
N VAL A 457 8.60 14.75 13.90
CA VAL A 457 9.30 13.48 14.11
C VAL A 457 10.29 13.19 12.98
N LEU A 458 10.10 13.81 11.82
CA LEU A 458 11.09 13.78 10.75
C LEU A 458 12.19 14.81 11.04
N PRO A 459 13.47 14.44 10.95
CA PRO A 459 14.58 15.32 11.24
C PRO A 459 14.52 16.61 10.39
N ALA A 460 14.95 17.73 10.98
CA ALA A 460 15.14 18.97 10.24
C ALA A 460 16.31 18.81 9.24
N THR A 461 16.22 19.50 8.10
CA THR A 461 17.15 19.39 6.96
C THR A 461 18.55 19.88 7.24
#